data_AF-F6D6M1-F1
#
_entry.id   AF-F6D6M1-F1
#
_cell.length_a   1.000
_cell.length_b   1.000
_cell.length_c   1.000
_cell.angle_alpha   90.00
_cell.angle_beta   90.00
_cell.angle_gamma   90.00
#
_symmetry.space_group_name_H-M   'P 1'
#
loop_
_entity.id
_entity.type
_entity.pdbx_description
1 polymer ?
#
loop_
_entity_poly.entity_id
_entity_poly.type
_entity_poly.pdbx_seq_one_letter_code
_entity_poly.pdbx_strand_id
1 'polypeptide(L)'
;MSMEFKSVSSKLSRDEVTQLRAYCERKGKTTSSFIREIILRELEIPMPSSVAGKNRIDYDREIDRFIWAVDLDSEEDFTVLENVSVDFLEDLKDVISRALDERAALIGKKNENSVAVPSRFLRRE
;
A
#
# COMPACT_ATOMS: atom_id res chain seq x y z
N MET A 1 -37.04 -17.51 0.10
CA MET A 1 -35.95 -18.41 0.53
C MET A 1 -35.53 -17.97 1.93
N SER A 2 -35.58 -18.86 2.92
CA SER A 2 -35.11 -18.56 4.28
C SER A 2 -33.58 -18.41 4.27
N MET A 3 -33.05 -17.32 4.83
CA MET A 3 -31.61 -17.20 5.05
C MET A 3 -31.19 -18.18 6.15
N GLU A 4 -30.35 -19.14 5.79
CA GLU A 4 -29.71 -20.07 6.73
C GLU A 4 -28.42 -19.42 7.26
N PHE A 5 -28.30 -19.25 8.58
CA PHE A 5 -27.11 -18.69 9.22
C PHE A 5 -26.28 -19.80 9.87
N LYS A 6 -24.96 -19.78 9.65
CA LYS A 6 -23.99 -20.68 10.29
C LYS A 6 -23.04 -19.90 11.18
N SER A 7 -22.71 -20.46 12.34
CA SER A 7 -21.76 -19.88 13.28
C SER A 7 -20.32 -20.25 12.90
N VAL A 8 -19.44 -19.26 12.92
CA VAL A 8 -17.99 -19.45 12.83
C VAL A 8 -17.38 -19.02 14.16
N SER A 9 -16.44 -19.79 14.69
CA SER A 9 -15.81 -19.54 16.00
C SER A 9 -14.30 -19.67 15.92
N SER A 10 -13.59 -18.77 16.60
CA SER A 10 -12.14 -18.85 16.80
C SER A 10 -11.79 -18.58 18.27
N LYS A 11 -10.65 -19.10 18.72
CA LYS A 11 -10.13 -18.83 20.07
C LYS A 11 -9.27 -17.57 20.04
N LEU A 12 -9.55 -16.66 20.95
CA LEU A 12 -8.78 -15.45 21.20
C LEU A 12 -8.34 -15.44 22.66
N SER A 13 -7.17 -14.89 22.92
CA SER A 13 -6.74 -14.55 24.27
C SER A 13 -7.66 -13.48 24.88
N ARG A 14 -7.62 -13.36 26.21
CA ARG A 14 -8.43 -12.36 26.91
C ARG A 14 -8.09 -10.93 26.49
N ASP A 15 -6.83 -10.66 26.20
CA ASP A 15 -6.37 -9.35 25.78
C ASP A 15 -6.91 -8.99 24.39
N GLU A 16 -6.80 -9.91 23.42
CA GLU A 16 -7.34 -9.74 22.07
C GLU A 16 -8.86 -9.49 22.10
N VAL A 17 -9.62 -10.21 22.93
CA VAL A 17 -11.07 -9.98 23.10
C VAL A 17 -11.35 -8.59 23.66
N THR A 18 -10.54 -8.13 24.61
CA THR A 18 -10.72 -6.81 25.24
C THR A 18 -10.45 -5.69 24.24
N GLN A 19 -9.34 -5.81 23.49
CA GLN A 19 -8.99 -4.85 22.43
C GLN A 19 -10.04 -4.80 21.32
N LEU A 20 -10.53 -5.96 20.89
CA LEU A 20 -11.57 -6.06 19.86
C LEU A 20 -12.87 -5.39 20.29
N ARG A 21 -13.31 -5.60 21.55
CA ARG A 21 -14.52 -4.97 22.09
C ARG A 21 -14.37 -3.45 22.15
N ALA A 22 -13.27 -2.96 22.72
CA ALA A 22 -13.01 -1.52 22.80
C ALA A 22 -12.95 -0.87 21.40
N TYR A 23 -12.37 -1.55 20.43
CA TYR A 23 -12.38 -1.08 19.04
C TYR A 23 -13.80 -0.97 18.47
N CYS A 24 -14.61 -2.02 18.65
CA CYS A 24 -15.99 -2.07 18.15
C CYS A 24 -16.88 -1.00 18.81
N GLU A 25 -16.75 -0.80 20.12
CA GLU A 25 -17.48 0.23 20.88
C GLU A 25 -17.18 1.64 20.37
N ARG A 26 -15.91 1.98 20.15
CA ARG A 26 -15.51 3.28 19.58
C ARG A 26 -16.07 3.52 18.17
N LYS A 27 -16.35 2.45 17.43
CA LYS A 27 -16.88 2.50 16.06
C LYS A 27 -18.40 2.31 16.00
N GLY A 28 -19.08 2.14 17.14
CA GLY A 28 -20.53 1.91 17.19
C GLY A 28 -20.96 0.61 16.50
N LYS A 29 -20.08 -0.40 16.43
CA LYS A 29 -20.34 -1.69 15.77
C LYS A 29 -20.41 -2.82 16.80
N THR A 30 -21.15 -3.89 16.48
CA THR A 30 -21.07 -5.14 17.23
C THR A 30 -19.87 -5.96 16.77
N THR A 31 -19.31 -6.79 17.64
CA THR A 31 -18.21 -7.70 17.27
C THR A 31 -18.61 -8.61 16.10
N SER A 32 -19.84 -9.14 16.10
CA SER A 32 -20.34 -10.01 15.03
C SER A 32 -20.48 -9.29 13.69
N SER A 33 -21.01 -8.06 13.68
CA SER A 33 -21.11 -7.27 12.45
C SER A 33 -19.74 -6.90 11.90
N PHE A 34 -18.80 -6.57 12.79
CA PHE A 34 -17.43 -6.23 12.40
C PHE A 34 -16.67 -7.43 11.83
N ILE A 35 -16.73 -8.59 12.48
CA ILE A 35 -16.10 -9.82 11.97
C ILE A 35 -16.71 -10.22 10.62
N ARG A 36 -18.04 -10.14 10.48
CA ARG A 36 -18.71 -10.44 9.21
C ARG A 36 -18.23 -9.52 8.08
N GLU A 37 -18.13 -8.22 8.34
CA GLU A 37 -17.64 -7.24 7.37
C GLU A 37 -16.20 -7.53 6.93
N ILE A 38 -15.32 -7.87 7.87
CA ILE A 38 -13.94 -8.25 7.54
C ILE A 38 -13.90 -9.52 6.70
N ILE A 39 -14.62 -10.58 7.12
CA ILE A 39 -14.64 -11.84 6.38
C ILE A 39 -15.15 -11.62 4.95
N LEU A 40 -16.22 -10.85 4.78
CA LEU A 40 -16.75 -10.54 3.45
C LEU A 40 -15.75 -9.74 2.63
N ARG A 41 -15.11 -8.73 3.21
CA ARG A 41 -14.08 -7.93 2.52
C ARG A 41 -12.92 -8.80 2.02
N GLU A 42 -12.42 -9.71 2.85
CA GLU A 42 -11.32 -10.61 2.48
C GLU A 42 -11.74 -11.65 1.42
N LEU A 43 -13.01 -12.06 1.40
CA LEU A 43 -13.54 -12.99 0.41
C LEU A 43 -13.87 -12.31 -0.93
N GLU A 44 -14.32 -11.06 -0.89
CA GLU A 44 -14.67 -10.26 -2.08
C GLU A 44 -13.42 -9.68 -2.76
N ILE A 45 -12.38 -9.37 -1.99
CA ILE A 45 -11.11 -8.83 -2.48
C ILE A 45 -10.00 -9.84 -2.19
N PRO A 46 -9.85 -10.92 -2.99
CA PRO A 46 -8.74 -11.84 -2.82
C PRO A 46 -7.44 -11.08 -3.09
N MET A 47 -6.64 -10.81 -2.04
CA MET A 47 -5.29 -10.25 -2.20
C MET A 47 -4.49 -11.15 -3.15
N PRO A 48 -4.09 -10.67 -4.34
CA PRO A 48 -3.28 -11.49 -5.22
C PRO A 48 -1.89 -11.65 -4.60
N SER A 49 -1.41 -12.89 -4.56
CA SER A 49 -0.19 -13.30 -3.84
C SER A 49 1.11 -12.72 -4.40
N SER A 50 1.06 -12.11 -5.58
CA SER A 50 2.12 -11.25 -6.11
C SER A 50 1.50 -10.26 -7.09
N VAL A 51 1.49 -8.97 -6.72
CA VAL A 51 0.97 -7.92 -7.60
C VAL A 51 2.14 -7.07 -8.06
N ALA A 52 2.51 -7.20 -9.33
CA ALA A 52 3.34 -6.22 -10.00
C ALA A 52 2.40 -5.18 -10.62
N GLY A 53 2.86 -3.92 -10.63
CA GLY A 53 2.07 -2.82 -11.12
C GLY A 53 2.88 -1.53 -11.23
N LYS A 54 2.26 -0.50 -11.79
CA LYS A 54 2.87 0.82 -11.99
C LYS A 54 2.11 1.87 -11.19
N ASN A 55 2.84 2.76 -10.52
CA ASN A 55 2.23 3.90 -9.84
C ASN A 55 1.66 4.89 -10.86
N ARG A 56 0.45 5.38 -10.59
CA ARG A 56 -0.22 6.45 -11.33
C ARG A 56 -0.66 7.53 -10.34
N ILE A 57 -0.39 8.79 -10.67
CA ILE A 57 -0.86 9.95 -9.91
C ILE A 57 -1.77 10.75 -10.83
N ASP A 58 -3.04 10.84 -10.49
CA ASP A 58 -4.06 11.56 -11.26
C ASP A 58 -4.44 12.86 -10.54
N TYR A 59 -4.63 13.94 -11.29
CA TYR A 59 -5.05 15.24 -10.75
C TYR A 59 -6.54 15.48 -11.03
N ASP A 60 -7.31 15.61 -9.96
CA ASP A 60 -8.70 16.04 -9.99
C ASP A 60 -8.77 17.58 -9.92
N ARG A 61 -9.16 18.17 -11.03
CA ARG A 61 -9.27 19.63 -11.21
C ARG A 61 -10.49 20.23 -10.54
N GLU A 62 -11.52 19.44 -10.23
CA GLU A 62 -12.76 19.95 -9.64
C GLU A 62 -12.58 20.26 -8.17
N ILE A 63 -11.84 19.40 -7.46
CA ILE A 63 -11.61 19.51 -6.02
C ILE A 63 -10.18 19.94 -5.66
N ASP A 64 -9.32 20.16 -6.66
CA ASP A 64 -7.91 20.51 -6.51
C ASP A 64 -7.15 19.50 -5.63
N ARG A 65 -7.30 18.21 -5.97
CA ARG A 65 -6.69 17.09 -5.25
C ARG A 65 -6.11 16.07 -6.19
N PHE A 66 -5.24 15.23 -5.66
CA PHE A 66 -4.65 14.12 -6.38
C PHE A 66 -5.14 12.78 -5.85
N ILE A 67 -5.11 11.79 -6.72
CA ILE A 67 -5.36 10.39 -6.41
C ILE A 67 -4.10 9.62 -6.76
N TRP A 68 -3.63 8.78 -5.84
CA TRP A 68 -2.56 7.83 -6.10
C TRP A 68 -3.16 6.43 -6.25
N ALA A 69 -2.96 5.84 -7.43
CA ALA A 69 -3.35 4.47 -7.74
C ALA A 69 -2.15 3.64 -8.21
N VAL A 70 -2.32 2.32 -8.22
CA VAL A 70 -1.42 1.37 -8.86
C VAL A 70 -2.20 0.63 -9.95
N ASP A 71 -1.71 0.75 -11.17
CA ASP A 71 -2.18 -0.06 -12.30
C ASP A 71 -1.57 -1.45 -12.19
N LEU A 72 -2.40 -2.45 -11.95
CA LEU A 72 -1.98 -3.84 -11.81
C LEU A 72 -1.86 -4.49 -13.20
N ASP A 73 -1.04 -5.53 -13.30
CA ASP A 73 -0.92 -6.32 -14.55
C ASP A 73 -2.25 -7.02 -14.95
N SER A 74 -3.21 -7.11 -14.02
CA SER A 74 -4.57 -7.63 -14.27
C SER A 74 -5.50 -6.64 -14.97
N GLU A 75 -5.00 -5.46 -15.37
CA GLU A 75 -5.79 -4.32 -15.89
C GLU A 75 -6.78 -3.72 -14.86
N GLU A 76 -6.72 -4.17 -13.61
CA GLU A 76 -7.42 -3.56 -12.48
C GLU A 76 -6.56 -2.44 -11.88
N ASP A 77 -7.23 -1.42 -11.33
CA ASP A 77 -6.59 -0.36 -10.57
C ASP A 77 -6.83 -0.51 -9.07
N PHE A 78 -5.76 -0.33 -8.30
CA PHE A 78 -5.83 -0.29 -6.85
C PHE A 78 -5.54 1.12 -6.35
N THR A 79 -6.54 1.75 -5.73
CA THR A 79 -6.36 3.08 -5.14
C THR A 79 -5.59 2.99 -3.83
N VAL A 80 -4.44 3.66 -3.78
CA VAL A 80 -3.56 3.72 -2.59
C VAL A 80 -4.02 4.85 -1.67
N LEU A 81 -4.26 6.03 -2.24
CA LEU A 81 -4.64 7.21 -1.47
C LEU A 81 -5.50 8.16 -2.33
N GLU A 82 -6.59 8.65 -1.74
CA GLU A 82 -7.49 9.63 -2.35
C GLU A 82 -7.35 11.00 -1.67
N ASN A 83 -7.83 12.05 -2.33
CA ASN A 83 -7.93 13.40 -1.78
C ASN A 83 -6.58 13.99 -1.29
N VAL A 84 -5.50 13.65 -1.99
CA VAL A 84 -4.15 14.07 -1.63
C VAL A 84 -3.94 15.55 -1.99
N SER A 85 -3.39 16.34 -1.07
CA SER A 85 -3.03 17.75 -1.35
C SER A 85 -1.76 17.85 -2.19
N VAL A 86 -1.62 18.97 -2.90
CA VAL A 86 -0.37 19.33 -3.59
C VAL A 86 0.83 19.36 -2.63
N ASP A 87 0.67 20.00 -1.47
CA ASP A 87 1.75 20.14 -0.47
C ASP A 87 2.28 18.77 -0.01
N PHE A 88 1.39 17.79 0.15
CA PHE A 88 1.76 16.44 0.55
C PHE A 88 2.56 15.73 -0.55
N LEU A 89 2.16 15.89 -1.81
CA LEU A 89 2.89 15.29 -2.94
C LEU A 89 4.25 15.95 -3.16
N GLU A 90 4.38 17.25 -2.93
CA GLU A 90 5.65 17.96 -3.01
C GLU A 90 6.63 17.46 -1.94
N ASP A 91 6.18 17.36 -0.68
CA ASP A 91 7.00 16.79 0.40
C ASP A 91 7.39 15.33 0.11
N LEU A 92 6.44 14.51 -0.34
CA LEU A 92 6.69 13.12 -0.71
C LEU A 92 7.74 13.00 -1.80
N LYS A 93 7.64 13.83 -2.85
CA LYS A 93 8.62 13.89 -3.94
C LYS A 93 10.01 14.21 -3.40
N ASP A 94 10.14 15.21 -2.55
CA ASP A 94 11.43 15.64 -2.00
C ASP A 94 12.08 14.56 -1.12
N VAL A 95 11.28 13.86 -0.32
CA VAL A 95 11.75 12.74 0.51
C VAL A 95 12.20 11.56 -0.36
N ILE A 96 11.43 11.20 -1.39
CA ILE A 96 11.79 10.12 -2.32
C ILE A 96 13.08 10.46 -3.08
N SER A 97 13.19 11.67 -3.64
CA SER A 97 14.38 12.12 -4.36
C SER A 97 15.63 12.02 -3.49
N ARG A 98 15.57 12.49 -2.24
CA ARG A 98 16.69 12.43 -1.29
C ARG A 98 17.12 10.99 -1.01
N ALA A 99 16.17 10.09 -0.77
CA ALA A 99 16.47 8.68 -0.52
C ALA A 99 17.11 7.99 -1.74
N LEU A 100 16.66 8.34 -2.95
CA LEU A 100 17.25 7.84 -4.19
C LEU A 100 18.69 8.35 -4.40
N ASP A 101 18.93 9.62 -4.09
CA ASP A 101 20.26 10.24 -4.17
C ASP A 101 21.25 9.63 -3.17
N GLU A 102 20.81 9.41 -1.92
CA GLU A 102 21.59 8.72 -0.89
C GLU A 102 21.96 7.31 -1.36
N ARG A 103 21.00 6.56 -1.90
CA ARG A 103 21.23 5.23 -2.47
C ARG A 103 22.23 5.28 -3.62
N ALA A 104 22.11 6.24 -4.54
CA ALA A 104 23.02 6.38 -5.67
C ALA A 104 24.46 6.66 -5.22
N ALA A 105 24.62 7.50 -4.18
CA ALA A 105 25.91 7.77 -3.56
C ALA A 105 26.51 6.50 -2.91
N LEU A 106 25.72 5.69 -2.22
CA LEU A 106 26.17 4.45 -1.58
C LEU A 106 26.58 3.37 -2.59
N ILE A 107 25.87 3.24 -3.71
CA ILE A 107 26.17 2.23 -4.75
C ILE A 107 27.31 2.69 -5.68
N GLY A 108 27.85 3.90 -5.48
CA GLY A 108 28.95 4.44 -6.29
C GLY A 108 28.53 4.78 -7.73
N LYS A 109 27.24 4.91 -8.01
CA LYS A 109 26.71 5.39 -9.31
C LYS A 109 26.65 6.92 -9.28
N LYS A 110 27.81 7.57 -9.28
CA LYS A 110 27.91 9.01 -9.50
C LYS A 110 28.99 9.28 -10.54
N ASN A 111 28.58 9.56 -11.77
CA ASN A 111 28.60 10.91 -12.36
C ASN A 111 27.52 10.93 -13.46
N GLU A 112 26.86 12.07 -13.67
CA GLU A 112 25.83 12.24 -14.72
C GLU A 112 26.32 11.88 -16.14
N ASN A 113 27.64 11.83 -16.34
CA ASN A 113 28.30 11.50 -17.61
C ASN A 113 29.26 10.31 -17.51
N SER A 114 29.13 9.43 -16.51
CA SER A 114 30.01 8.25 -16.39
C SER A 114 29.23 6.94 -16.44
N VAL A 115 29.85 5.94 -17.07
CA VAL A 115 29.39 4.56 -17.09
C VAL A 115 30.26 3.76 -16.13
N ALA A 116 29.63 2.96 -15.27
CA ALA A 116 30.34 2.05 -14.39
C ALA A 116 31.08 1.00 -15.23
N VAL A 117 32.41 1.01 -15.17
CA VAL A 117 33.25 0.01 -15.84
C VAL A 117 33.44 -1.19 -14.90
N PRO A 118 33.12 -2.42 -15.32
CA PRO A 118 33.35 -3.60 -14.51
C PRO A 118 34.84 -3.75 -14.13
N SER A 119 35.14 -4.04 -12.87
CA SER A 119 36.52 -4.14 -12.35
C SER A 119 37.38 -5.19 -13.05
N ARG A 120 36.77 -6.22 -13.66
CA ARG A 120 37.44 -7.21 -14.51
C ARG A 120 38.10 -6.60 -15.76
N PHE A 121 37.60 -5.48 -16.27
CA PHE A 121 38.25 -4.77 -17.40
C PHE A 121 39.51 -4.01 -16.99
N LEU A 122 39.65 -3.64 -15.72
CA LEU A 122 40.76 -2.80 -15.21
C LEU A 122 41.94 -3.62 -14.70
N ARG A 123 41.77 -4.92 -14.47
CA ARG A 123 42.88 -5.82 -14.17
C ARG A 123 43.49 -6.31 -15.48
N ARG A 124 44.61 -5.71 -15.87
CA ARG A 124 45.55 -6.33 -16.80
C ARG A 124 46.29 -7.41 -16.01
N GLU A 125 46.31 -8.64 -16.54
CA GLU A 125 47.27 -9.66 -16.11
C GLU A 125 48.71 -9.19 -16.35
#